data_AF-A0A536JWN8-F1
#
_entry.id   AF-A0A536JWN8-F1
#
_cell.length_a   1.000
_cell.length_b   1.000
_cell.length_c   1.000
_cell.angle_alpha   90.00
_cell.angle_beta   90.00
_cell.angle_gamma   90.00
#
_symmetry.space_group_name_H-M   'P 1'
#
loop_
_entity.id
_entity.type
_entity.pdbx_description
1 polymer ?
#
loop_
_entity_poly.entity_id
_entity_poly.type
_entity_poly.pdbx_seq_one_letter_code
_entity_poly.pdbx_strand_id
1 'polypeptide(L)' 'MAGQTRPQLERSGRLRAGLSGRQAVDLVWALAGPQTYEQLVLDRGWGPQRFEAWLGEALAGLVLARDVPNRG' A
#
# COMPACT_ATOMS: atom_id res chain seq x y z
N MET A 1 -5.67 9.37 -17.34
CA MET A 1 -5.87 7.92 -17.13
C MET A 1 -5.70 7.57 -15.65
N ALA A 2 -6.56 8.10 -14.76
CA ALA A 2 -6.48 7.84 -13.32
C ALA A 2 -7.90 7.68 -12.78
N GLY A 3 -8.19 6.59 -12.05
CA GLY A 3 -9.43 6.49 -11.27
C GLY A 3 -10.12 5.13 -11.13
N GLN A 4 -9.62 4.03 -11.70
CA GLN A 4 -10.40 2.79 -11.76
C GLN A 4 -10.32 1.87 -10.52
N THR A 5 -9.42 2.09 -9.56
CA THR A 5 -9.18 1.09 -8.49
C THR A 5 -10.06 1.27 -7.23
N ARG A 6 -10.82 2.37 -7.11
CA ARG A 6 -11.53 2.76 -5.87
C ARG A 6 -12.52 1.70 -5.35
N PRO A 7 -13.43 1.11 -6.14
CA PRO A 7 -14.52 0.33 -5.56
C PRO A 7 -14.23 -1.16 -5.40
N GLN A 8 -13.08 -1.66 -5.90
CA GLN A 8 -12.80 -3.10 -5.92
C GLN A 8 -12.21 -3.61 -4.60
N LEU A 9 -11.38 -2.81 -3.93
CA LEU A 9 -10.83 -3.15 -2.62
C LEU A 9 -11.92 -3.11 -1.54
N GLU A 10 -12.77 -2.08 -1.56
CA GLU A 10 -13.92 -1.97 -0.64
C GLU A 10 -14.88 -3.16 -0.79
N ARG A 11 -15.24 -3.54 -2.03
CA ARG A 11 -16.10 -4.70 -2.30
C ARG A 11 -15.49 -6.04 -1.92
N SER A 12 -14.17 -6.15 -1.89
CA SER A 12 -13.49 -7.41 -1.55
C SER A 12 -13.53 -7.74 -0.05
N GLY A 13 -13.88 -6.77 0.81
CA GLY A 13 -13.86 -6.94 2.27
C GLY A 13 -12.45 -7.14 2.87
N ARG A 14 -11.39 -6.97 2.07
CA ARG A 14 -10.00 -7.21 2.49
C ARG A 14 -9.34 -5.99 3.13
N LEU A 15 -10.02 -4.85 3.16
CA LEU A 15 -9.53 -3.67 3.87
C LEU A 15 -9.52 -3.91 5.38
N ARG A 16 -8.52 -3.35 6.06
CA ARG A 16 -8.46 -3.33 7.52
C ARG A 16 -9.75 -2.72 8.09
N ALA A 17 -10.25 -3.29 9.18
CA ALA A 17 -11.44 -2.79 9.87
C ALA A 17 -11.29 -1.30 10.22
N GLY A 18 -12.30 -0.50 9.86
CA GLY A 18 -12.31 0.96 10.05
C GLY A 18 -11.57 1.77 8.99
N LEU A 19 -10.97 1.12 7.99
CA LEU A 19 -10.31 1.80 6.87
C LEU A 19 -11.27 1.91 5.67
N SER A 20 -11.56 3.14 5.26
CA SER A 20 -12.28 3.40 4.01
C SER A 20 -11.38 3.20 2.79
N GLY A 21 -11.94 2.92 1.61
CA GLY A 21 -11.17 2.85 0.38
C GLY A 21 -10.55 4.19 -0.01
N ARG A 22 -11.13 5.32 0.41
CA ARG A 22 -10.48 6.64 0.26
C ARG A 22 -9.18 6.70 1.06
N GLN A 23 -9.22 6.35 2.34
CA GLN A 23 -8.01 6.33 3.18
C GLN A 23 -6.96 5.34 2.65
N ALA A 24 -7.39 4.17 2.15
CA ALA A 24 -6.48 3.24 1.51
C ALA A 24 -5.78 3.84 0.28
N VAL A 25 -6.51 4.59 -0.55
CA VAL A 25 -5.94 5.30 -1.71
C VAL A 25 -4.99 6.39 -1.26
N ASP A 26 -5.32 7.16 -0.23
CA ASP A 26 -4.46 8.22 0.30
C ASP A 26 -3.12 7.64 0.80
N LEU A 27 -3.14 6.47 1.45
CA LEU A 27 -1.93 5.75 1.89
C LEU A 27 -1.08 5.26 0.72
N VAL A 28 -1.72 4.72 -0.34
CA VAL A 28 -1.01 4.32 -1.56
C VAL A 28 -0.31 5.51 -2.19
N TRP A 29 -0.99 6.64 -2.36
CA TRP A 29 -0.39 7.84 -2.95
C TRP A 29 0.73 8.44 -2.10
N ALA A 30 0.58 8.42 -0.77
CA ALA A 30 1.61 8.93 0.13
C ALA A 30 2.91 8.13 0.04
N LEU A 31 2.82 6.80 -0.05
CA LEU A 31 4.01 5.93 -0.05
C LEU A 31 4.58 5.65 -1.43
N ALA A 32 3.74 5.59 -2.47
CA ALA A 32 4.17 5.37 -3.86
C ALA A 32 4.54 6.68 -4.59
N GLY A 33 4.53 7.82 -3.88
CA GLY A 33 4.83 9.12 -4.45
C GLY A 33 6.32 9.30 -4.80
N PRO A 34 6.63 10.21 -5.75
CA PRO A 34 8.01 10.46 -6.20
C PRO A 34 8.92 10.88 -5.04
N GLN A 35 8.41 11.65 -4.09
CA GLN A 35 9.18 12.12 -2.94
C GLN A 35 9.69 10.98 -2.05
N THR A 36 8.90 9.93 -1.85
CA THR A 36 9.31 8.74 -1.07
C THR A 36 10.35 7.92 -1.84
N TYR A 37 10.19 7.80 -3.16
CA TYR A 37 11.18 7.15 -4.01
C TYR A 37 12.51 7.90 -3.99
N GLU A 38 12.50 9.22 -4.19
CA GLU A 38 13.69 10.07 -4.17
C GLU A 38 14.44 9.93 -2.84
N GLN A 39 13.74 10.05 -1.71
CA GLN A 39 14.38 9.94 -0.41
C GLN A 39 15.00 8.55 -0.17
N LEU A 40 14.30 7.47 -0.51
CA LEU A 40 14.79 6.12 -0.18
C LEU A 40 15.81 5.61 -1.20
N VAL A 41 15.58 5.84 -2.48
CA VAL A 41 16.42 5.32 -3.57
C VAL A 41 17.58 6.25 -3.86
N LEU A 42 17.32 7.54 -4.06
CA LEU A 42 18.35 8.49 -4.49
C LEU A 42 19.18 8.97 -3.29
N ASP A 43 18.53 9.43 -2.21
CA ASP A 43 19.26 10.02 -1.07
C ASP A 43 19.83 8.97 -0.13
N ARG A 44 19.10 7.87 0.10
CA ARG A 44 19.50 6.78 1.02
C ARG A 44 20.11 5.57 0.31
N GLY A 45 20.21 5.60 -1.02
CA GLY A 45 20.91 4.59 -1.81
C GLY A 45 20.25 3.21 -1.82
N TRP A 46 18.93 3.11 -1.60
CA TRP A 46 18.25 1.84 -1.78
C TRP A 46 18.23 1.45 -3.25
N GLY A 47 18.31 0.15 -3.54
CA GLY A 47 18.01 -0.35 -4.87
C GLY A 47 16.50 -0.21 -5.19
N PRO A 48 16.10 0.03 -6.45
CA PRO A 48 14.69 0.10 -6.85
C PRO A 48 13.89 -1.15 -6.46
N GLN A 49 14.48 -2.34 -6.60
CA GLN A 49 13.84 -3.61 -6.23
C GLN A 49 13.59 -3.70 -4.72
N ARG A 50 14.51 -3.15 -3.92
CA ARG A 50 14.33 -3.06 -2.46
C ARG A 50 13.20 -2.10 -2.12
N PHE A 51 13.09 -0.97 -2.82
CA PHE A 51 11.98 -0.03 -2.65
C PHE A 51 10.64 -0.69 -2.99
N GLU A 52 10.53 -1.38 -4.13
CA GLU A 52 9.29 -2.08 -4.53
C GLU A 52 8.86 -3.14 -3.52
N ALA A 53 9.80 -3.99 -3.07
CA ALA A 53 9.52 -5.01 -2.07
C ALA A 53 9.03 -4.39 -0.75
N TRP A 54 9.75 -3.37 -0.26
CA TRP A 54 9.36 -2.66 0.96
C TRP A 54 8.01 -1.96 0.82
N LEU A 55 7.75 -1.30 -0.31
CA LEU A 55 6.51 -0.57 -0.56
C LEU A 55 5.31 -1.53 -0.54
N GLY A 56 5.46 -2.71 -1.15
CA GLY A 56 4.44 -3.77 -1.11
C GLY A 56 4.11 -4.22 0.30
N GLU A 57 5.13 -4.56 1.09
CA GLU A 57 4.95 -4.99 2.49
C GLU A 57 4.34 -3.88 3.37
N ALA A 58 4.80 -2.64 3.21
CA ALA A 58 4.28 -1.50 3.95
C ALA A 58 2.80 -1.25 3.63
N LEU A 59 2.44 -1.23 2.35
CA LEU A 59 1.05 -1.03 1.92
C LEU A 59 0.16 -2.19 2.36
N ALA A 60 0.62 -3.43 2.25
CA ALA A 60 -0.12 -4.59 2.74
C ALA A 60 -0.42 -4.48 4.24
N GLY A 61 0.59 -4.13 5.05
CA GLY A 61 0.42 -3.97 6.50
C GLY A 61 -0.48 -2.80 6.91
N LEU A 62 -0.54 -1.74 6.11
CA LEU A 62 -1.37 -0.57 6.39
C LEU A 62 -2.82 -0.72 5.88
N VAL A 63 -3.00 -1.36 4.73
CA VAL A 63 -4.29 -1.39 4.02
C VAL A 63 -5.08 -2.66 4.28
N LEU A 64 -4.41 -3.82 4.35
CA LEU A 64 -5.12 -5.10 4.41
C LEU A 64 -5.48 -5.46 5.85
N ALA A 65 -6.63 -6.12 6.00
CA ALA A 65 -6.92 -6.85 7.21
C ALA A 65 -5.80 -7.87 7.44
N ARG A 66 -5.25 -7.93 8.65
CA ARG A 66 -4.29 -8.97 9.01
C ARG A 66 -5.04 -10.29 8.86
N ASP A 67 -4.58 -11.16 7.97
CA ASP A 67 -5.12 -12.51 7.87
C ASP A 67 -4.97 -13.12 9.27
N VAL A 68 -6.10 -13.38 9.94
CA VAL A 68 -6.09 -14.33 11.05
C VAL A 68 -5.69 -15.63 10.38
N PRO A 69 -4.57 -16.28 10.78
CA PRO A 69 -4.17 -17.52 10.13
C PRO A 69 -5.36 -18.46 10.22
N ASN A 70 -5.87 -18.85 9.06
CA ASN A 70 -6.92 -19.84 8.94
C ASN A 70 -6.36 -21.11 9.61
N ARG A 71 -6.76 -21.36 10.86
CA ARG A 71 -6.49 -22.65 11.49
C ARG A 71 -7.24 -23.68 10.65
N GLY A 72 -6.50 -24.69 10.21
CA GLY A 72 -6.97 -25.76 9.34
C GLY A 72 -8.15 -26.55 9.88
#